data_AF-A0A939ZD47-F1
#
_entry.id   AF-A0A939ZD47-F1
#
_cell.length_a   1.000
_cell.length_b   1.000
_cell.length_c   1.000
_cell.angle_alpha   90.00
_cell.angle_beta   90.00
_cell.angle_gamma   90.00
#
_symmetry.space_group_name_H-M   'P 1'
#
loop_
_entity.id
_entity.type
_entity.pdbx_description
1 polymer ?
#
loop_
_entity_poly.entity_id
_entity_poly.type
_entity_poly.pdbx_seq_one_letter_code
_entity_poly.pdbx_strand_id
1 'polypeptide(L)'
;MNIEVKSITIDSKAQTVQISGVDLDKVLLSFDFDSEPEEVDFKFDWSEGPGPRNYLLKVIEKQRKDPKMSFKEVLDNLPGKIIFLNNNFIVK
;
A
#
# COMPACT_ATOMS: atom_id res chain seq x y z
N MET A 1 4.44 -3.54 -8.18
CA MET A 1 5.08 -4.24 -7.06
C MET A 1 4.02 -4.85 -6.19
N ASN A 2 4.07 -6.16 -6.00
CA ASN A 2 3.17 -6.84 -5.05
C ASN A 2 3.75 -6.77 -3.65
N ILE A 3 2.97 -6.26 -2.71
CA ILE A 3 3.40 -6.06 -1.33
C ILE A 3 2.39 -6.71 -0.40
N GLU A 4 2.87 -7.51 0.54
CA GLU A 4 2.09 -7.88 1.71
C GLU A 4 2.13 -6.75 2.73
N VAL A 5 0.99 -6.13 2.99
CA VAL A 5 0.89 -4.98 3.90
C VAL A 5 1.10 -5.46 5.34
N LYS A 6 2.05 -4.86 6.05
CA LYS A 6 2.24 -5.04 7.49
C LYS A 6 1.51 -3.97 8.29
N SER A 7 1.62 -2.71 7.87
CA SER A 7 1.01 -1.60 8.59
C SER A 7 0.70 -0.43 7.66
N ILE A 8 -0.24 0.40 8.12
CA ILE A 8 -0.60 1.65 7.44
C ILE A 8 -0.65 2.76 8.47
N THR A 9 0.02 3.86 8.16
CA THR A 9 -0.02 5.08 8.96
C THR A 9 -0.61 6.21 8.13
N ILE A 10 -1.57 6.94 8.69
CA ILE A 10 -2.19 8.08 8.03
C ILE A 10 -1.83 9.34 8.82
N ASP A 11 -1.14 10.26 8.18
CA ASP A 11 -0.98 11.62 8.69
C ASP A 11 -1.96 12.55 7.99
N SER A 12 -3.09 12.82 8.64
CA SER A 12 -4.10 13.73 8.09
C SER A 12 -3.65 15.19 8.05
N LYS A 13 -2.65 15.60 8.85
CA LYS A 13 -2.11 16.97 8.83
C LYS A 13 -1.17 17.14 7.64
N ALA A 14 -0.27 16.19 7.45
CA ALA A 14 0.65 16.18 6.32
C ALA A 14 0.01 15.66 5.02
N GLN A 15 -1.23 15.18 5.07
CA GLN A 15 -1.95 14.64 3.91
C GLN A 15 -1.25 13.43 3.27
N THR A 16 -0.66 12.58 4.12
CA THR A 16 0.13 11.43 3.65
C THR A 16 -0.37 10.10 4.20
N VAL A 17 -0.20 9.05 3.39
CA VAL A 17 -0.32 7.65 3.82
C VAL A 17 1.03 6.98 3.67
N GLN A 18 1.49 6.34 4.72
CA GLN A 18 2.60 5.42 4.67
C GLN A 18 2.05 3.98 4.73
N ILE A 19 2.49 3.14 3.80
CA ILE A 19 2.20 1.71 3.75
C ILE A 19 3.53 0.97 3.89
N SER A 20 3.68 0.21 4.96
CA SER A 20 4.85 -0.63 5.20
C SER A 20 4.48 -2.09 4.93
N GLY A 21 5.39 -2.85 4.33
CA GLY A 21 5.11 -4.25 3.98
C GLY A 21 6.33 -5.02 3.52
N VAL A 22 6.09 -6.21 2.99
CA VAL A 22 7.11 -7.09 2.41
C VAL A 22 6.96 -7.08 0.89
N ASP A 23 8.06 -6.84 0.17
CA ASP A 23 8.09 -6.96 -1.28
C ASP A 23 8.04 -8.44 -1.69
N LEU A 24 6.89 -8.86 -2.22
CA LEU A 24 6.69 -10.23 -2.67
C LEU A 24 7.26 -10.48 -4.06
N ASP A 25 7.49 -9.44 -4.87
CA ASP A 25 8.06 -9.64 -6.20
C ASP A 25 9.51 -10.16 -6.07
N LYS A 26 10.27 -9.70 -5.07
CA LYS A 26 11.61 -10.23 -4.79
C LYS A 26 11.61 -11.67 -4.29
N VAL A 27 10.66 -12.02 -3.41
CA VAL A 27 10.51 -13.40 -2.89
C VAL A 27 10.04 -14.37 -3.97
N LEU A 28 9.17 -13.92 -4.88
CA LEU A 28 8.64 -14.77 -5.96
C LEU A 28 9.59 -14.90 -7.16
N LEU A 29 10.43 -13.90 -7.39
CA LEU A 29 11.39 -13.87 -8.51
C LEU A 29 12.79 -14.34 -8.11
N SER A 30 13.10 -14.45 -6.82
CA SER A 30 14.32 -15.11 -6.37
C SER A 30 14.17 -16.63 -6.55
N PHE A 31 15.15 -17.24 -7.21
CA PHE A 31 15.32 -18.70 -7.19
C PHE A 31 15.90 -19.20 -5.86
N ASP A 32 16.11 -18.29 -4.92
CA ASP A 32 16.79 -18.50 -3.66
C ASP A 32 15.75 -18.41 -2.54
N PHE A 33 15.21 -19.56 -2.14
CA PHE A 33 14.16 -19.64 -1.10
C PHE A 33 14.66 -19.17 0.28
N ASP A 34 15.97 -18.99 0.44
CA ASP A 34 16.61 -18.45 1.65
C ASP A 34 16.77 -16.92 1.62
N SER A 35 16.39 -16.25 0.53
CA SER A 35 16.46 -14.78 0.47
C SER A 35 15.49 -14.17 1.49
N GLU A 36 16.02 -13.40 2.44
CA GLU A 36 15.22 -12.75 3.48
C GLU A 36 14.16 -11.82 2.85
N PRO A 37 12.92 -11.81 3.38
CA PRO A 37 11.89 -10.92 2.88
C PRO A 37 12.29 -9.46 3.10
N GLU A 38 12.33 -8.68 2.02
CA GLU A 38 12.69 -7.26 2.08
C GLU A 38 11.51 -6.42 2.56
N GLU A 39 11.71 -5.74 3.69
CA GLU A 39 10.75 -4.75 4.17
C GLU A 39 10.86 -3.47 3.34
N VAL A 40 9.71 -2.96 2.92
CA VAL A 40 9.58 -1.79 2.06
C VAL A 40 8.54 -0.83 2.60
N ASP A 41 8.84 0.45 2.50
CA ASP A 41 7.99 1.56 2.92
C ASP A 41 7.56 2.40 1.70
N PHE A 42 6.25 2.64 1.59
CA PHE A 42 5.67 3.47 0.54
C PHE A 42 4.96 4.65 1.12
N LYS A 43 5.34 5.84 0.69
CA LYS A 43 4.67 7.07 1.06
C LYS A 43 3.86 7.62 -0.12
N PHE A 44 2.58 7.90 0.13
CA PHE A 44 1.68 8.59 -0.77
C PHE A 44 1.39 9.97 -0.20
N ASP A 45 1.60 11.01 -0.98
CA ASP A 45 1.16 12.37 -0.67
C ASP A 45 -0.05 12.70 -1.55
N TRP A 46 -1.24 12.79 -0.93
CA TRP A 46 -2.47 13.10 -1.67
C TRP A 46 -2.71 14.61 -1.82
N SER A 47 -1.78 15.45 -1.35
CA SER A 47 -1.75 16.89 -1.55
C SER A 47 -1.13 17.28 -2.91
N GLU A 48 -0.25 16.43 -3.46
CA GLU A 48 0.44 16.67 -4.75
C GLU A 48 -0.50 16.76 -5.96
N GLY A 49 -1.74 16.25 -5.84
CA GLY A 49 -2.77 16.43 -6.86
C GLY A 49 -3.76 15.27 -6.96
N PRO A 50 -4.67 15.33 -7.96
CA PRO A 50 -5.72 14.32 -8.12
C PRO A 50 -5.16 12.94 -8.52
N GLY A 51 -3.98 12.88 -9.14
CA GLY A 51 -3.36 11.62 -9.59
C GLY A 51 -3.06 10.65 -8.43
N PRO A 52 -2.13 10.99 -7.51
CA PRO A 52 -1.80 10.17 -6.34
C PRO A 52 -3.03 9.85 -5.48
N ARG A 53 -3.91 10.83 -5.28
CA ARG A 53 -5.18 10.64 -4.55
C ARG A 53 -6.07 9.58 -5.18
N ASN A 54 -6.34 9.69 -6.48
CA ASN A 54 -7.22 8.75 -7.20
C ASN A 54 -6.60 7.36 -7.27
N TYR A 55 -5.28 7.27 -7.37
CA TYR A 55 -4.57 5.99 -7.35
C TYR A 55 -4.72 5.30 -6.00
N LEU A 56 -4.45 6.00 -4.90
CA LEU A 56 -4.61 5.49 -3.55
C LEU A 56 -6.06 5.02 -3.30
N LEU A 57 -7.06 5.82 -3.70
CA LEU A 57 -8.46 5.43 -3.61
C LEU A 57 -8.75 4.13 -4.37
N LYS A 58 -8.26 3.99 -5.60
CA LYS A 58 -8.43 2.75 -6.40
C LYS A 58 -7.78 1.53 -5.74
N VAL A 59 -6.59 1.68 -5.16
CA VAL A 59 -5.91 0.60 -4.45
C VAL A 59 -6.75 0.13 -3.27
N ILE A 60 -7.29 1.07 -2.49
CA ILE A 60 -8.10 0.81 -1.30
C ILE A 60 -9.47 0.24 -1.67
N GLU A 61 -10.16 0.81 -2.66
CA GLU A 61 -11.46 0.33 -3.12
C GLU A 61 -11.42 -1.11 -3.63
N LYS A 62 -10.32 -1.52 -4.27
CA LYS A 62 -10.14 -2.93 -4.67
C LYS A 62 -10.15 -3.91 -3.50
N GLN A 63 -9.81 -3.43 -2.29
CA GLN A 63 -9.78 -4.24 -1.07
C GLN A 63 -11.12 -4.18 -0.31
N ARG A 64 -12.02 -3.28 -0.73
CA ARG A 64 -13.34 -3.12 -0.13
C ARG A 64 -14.27 -4.25 -0.58
N LYS A 65 -14.46 -5.24 0.30
CA LYS A 65 -15.42 -6.35 0.08
C LYS A 65 -16.87 -5.95 0.30
N ASP A 66 -17.12 -4.94 1.13
CA ASP A 66 -18.46 -4.40 1.44
C ASP A 66 -18.51 -2.91 1.05
N PRO A 67 -19.38 -2.51 0.11
CA PRO A 67 -19.57 -1.11 -0.29
C PRO A 67 -20.14 -0.21 0.82
N LYS A 68 -20.40 -0.72 2.03
CA LYS A 68 -20.76 0.07 3.22
C LYS A 68 -19.59 0.37 4.16
N MET A 69 -18.46 -0.36 4.05
CA MET A 69 -17.28 -0.10 4.89
C MET A 69 -16.76 1.32 4.69
N SER A 70 -16.55 2.08 5.75
CA SER A 70 -15.90 3.38 5.71
C SER A 70 -14.45 3.26 5.23
N PHE A 71 -13.89 4.35 4.73
CA PHE A 71 -12.49 4.40 4.28
C PHE A 71 -11.51 3.95 5.38
N LYS A 72 -11.76 4.38 6.62
CA LYS A 72 -10.96 3.99 7.78
C LYS A 72 -11.04 2.48 8.04
N GLU A 73 -12.23 1.90 8.01
CA GLU A 73 -12.40 0.44 8.22
C GLU A 73 -11.71 -0.38 7.13
N VAL A 74 -11.69 0.10 5.87
CA VAL A 74 -10.94 -0.58 4.82
C VAL A 74 -9.44 -0.54 5.13
N LEU A 75 -8.92 0.62 5.54
CA LEU A 75 -7.51 0.77 5.91
C LEU A 75 -7.10 -0.09 7.10
N ASP A 76 -7.94 -0.15 8.13
CA ASP A 76 -7.71 -0.99 9.32
C ASP A 76 -7.69 -2.50 8.97
N ASN A 77 -8.29 -2.90 7.84
CA ASN A 77 -8.33 -4.28 7.33
C ASN A 77 -7.27 -4.60 6.26
N LEU A 78 -6.43 -3.63 5.88
CA LEU A 78 -5.36 -3.84 4.89
C LEU A 78 -4.17 -4.66 5.40
N PRO A 79 -3.74 -4.60 6.68
CA PRO A 79 -2.69 -5.48 7.18
C PRO A 79 -2.99 -6.96 6.91
N GLY A 80 -1.99 -7.69 6.40
CA GLY A 80 -2.10 -9.08 5.94
C GLY A 80 -2.76 -9.26 4.56
N LYS A 81 -3.04 -8.17 3.84
CA LYS A 81 -3.48 -8.22 2.43
C LYS A 81 -2.31 -8.01 1.49
N ILE A 82 -2.39 -8.66 0.33
CA ILE A 82 -1.49 -8.40 -0.79
C ILE A 82 -2.11 -7.31 -1.65
N ILE A 83 -1.36 -6.22 -1.84
CA ILE A 83 -1.75 -5.11 -2.71
C ILE A 83 -0.72 -4.92 -3.82
N PHE A 84 -1.17 -4.38 -4.94
CA PHE A 84 -0.27 -3.96 -6.01
C PHE A 84 -0.06 -2.44 -5.95
N LEU A 85 1.19 -2.02 -5.72
CA LEU A 85 1.60 -0.62 -5.80
C LEU A 85 2.44 -0.35 -7.05
N ASN A 86 2.21 0.80 -7.68
CA ASN A 86 2.94 1.27 -8.85
C ASN A 86 3.91 2.37 -8.43
N ASN A 87 5.21 2.16 -8.72
CA ASN A 87 6.32 3.06 -8.38
C ASN A 87 6.15 4.49 -8.91
N ASN A 88 5.31 4.70 -9.93
CA ASN A 88 5.04 6.04 -10.47
C ASN A 88 4.20 6.94 -9.55
N PHE A 89 3.56 6.38 -8.52
CA PHE A 89 2.69 7.11 -7.59
C PHE A 89 3.24 7.13 -6.16
N ILE A 90 4.46 6.63 -5.97
CA ILE A 90 5.15 6.59 -4.69
C ILE A 90 6.06 7.82 -4.61
N VAL A 91 5.97 8.55 -3.51
CA VAL A 91 6.87 9.67 -3.21
C VAL A 91 8.28 9.09 -2.99
N LYS A 92 9.26 9.59 -3.74
CA LYS A 92 10.67 9.19 -3.61
C LYS A 92 11.34 9.84 -2.40
#